data_AF-F4PRI4-F1
#
_entry.id   AF-F4PRI4-F1
#
_cell.length_a   1.000
_cell.length_b   1.000
_cell.length_c   1.000
_cell.angle_alpha   90.00
_cell.angle_beta   90.00
_cell.angle_gamma   90.00
#
_symmetry.space_group_name_H-M   'P 1'
#
loop_
_entity.id
_entity.type
_entity.pdbx_description
1 polymer ?
#
loop_
_entity_poly.entity_id
_entity_poly.type
_entity_poly.pdbx_seq_one_letter_code
_entity_poly.pdbx_strand_id
1 'polypeptide(L)'
;MSMDMNIKKNPLAFIIFVHTLDLDSLAFLLKVLYSTNHYYIIHVDKSLSFKDFEKIKDYVKSQSNYSNNIKVLDNRIKGKWGDISLVYMELISYAALFHMVNQRQQQNNEEEVTTPLPQHCNTTYEFRNHPTNPDTLKIQPNTSRFLVWAGCCYEKHNNGQTNRPKGNIVGFPQQIS
;
A
#
# COMPACT_ATOMS: atom_id res chain seq x y z
N MET A 1 -32.03 -11.43 -23.32
CA MET A 1 -31.66 -12.09 -22.05
C MET A 1 -30.13 -12.15 -22.03
N SER A 2 -29.48 -11.15 -21.43
CA SER A 2 -28.02 -11.02 -21.43
C SER A 2 -27.46 -12.04 -20.44
N MET A 3 -26.65 -12.99 -20.91
CA MET A 3 -25.87 -13.84 -20.02
C MET A 3 -24.71 -13.00 -19.50
N ASP A 4 -24.87 -12.44 -18.31
CA ASP A 4 -23.78 -11.80 -17.60
C ASP A 4 -22.70 -12.86 -17.31
N MET A 5 -21.66 -12.87 -18.15
CA MET A 5 -20.46 -13.63 -17.84
C MET A 5 -19.90 -13.07 -16.54
N ASN A 6 -19.97 -13.87 -15.47
CA ASN A 6 -19.41 -13.56 -14.18
C ASN A 6 -17.87 -13.62 -14.28
N ILE A 7 -17.28 -12.56 -14.83
CA ILE A 7 -15.82 -12.39 -14.90
C ILE A 7 -15.36 -12.11 -13.48
N LYS A 8 -14.80 -13.15 -12.85
CA LYS A 8 -14.18 -13.05 -11.53
C LYS A 8 -13.03 -12.04 -11.61
N LYS A 9 -13.25 -10.84 -11.06
CA LYS A 9 -12.23 -9.79 -11.03
C LYS A 9 -11.13 -10.20 -10.04
N ASN A 10 -9.88 -10.11 -10.47
CA ASN A 10 -8.74 -10.39 -9.60
C ASN A 10 -8.66 -9.33 -8.50
N PRO A 11 -8.48 -9.72 -7.23
CA PRO A 11 -8.31 -8.78 -6.14
C PRO A 11 -6.99 -8.01 -6.29
N LEU A 12 -7.04 -6.69 -6.12
CA LEU A 12 -5.89 -5.80 -6.12
C LEU A 12 -5.52 -5.42 -4.69
N ALA A 13 -4.27 -5.00 -4.51
CA ALA A 13 -3.76 -4.51 -3.24
C ALA A 13 -3.15 -3.12 -3.41
N PHE A 14 -3.54 -2.19 -2.55
CA PHE A 14 -3.09 -0.82 -2.55
C PHE A 14 -2.32 -0.52 -1.26
N ILE A 15 -1.14 0.07 -1.40
CA ILE A 15 -0.36 0.60 -0.27
C ILE A 15 -0.39 2.12 -0.38
N ILE A 16 -0.97 2.78 0.61
CA ILE A 16 -1.13 4.24 0.66
C ILE A 16 -0.22 4.80 1.74
N PHE A 17 0.74 5.62 1.33
CA PHE A 17 1.63 6.34 2.25
C PHE A 17 1.06 7.73 2.56
N VAL A 18 0.83 8.01 3.84
CA VAL A 18 0.31 9.30 4.32
C VAL A 18 1.39 10.02 5.12
N HIS A 19 1.86 11.15 4.60
CA HIS A 19 2.92 11.96 5.21
C HIS A 19 2.38 13.23 5.89
N THR A 20 1.24 13.75 5.42
CA THR A 20 0.54 14.92 5.96
C THR A 20 -0.92 14.58 6.24
N LEU A 21 -1.54 15.27 7.21
CA LEU A 21 -2.96 15.08 7.49
C LEU A 21 -3.79 15.88 6.47
N ASP A 22 -4.43 15.15 5.56
CA ASP A 22 -5.49 15.67 4.69
C ASP A 22 -6.59 14.61 4.58
N LEU A 23 -7.52 14.64 5.55
CA LEU A 23 -8.60 13.65 5.64
C LEU A 23 -9.55 13.73 4.46
N ASP A 24 -9.78 14.91 3.89
CA ASP A 24 -10.66 15.09 2.73
C ASP A 24 -10.05 14.44 1.49
N SER A 25 -8.75 14.64 1.27
CA SER A 25 -8.03 13.98 0.18
C SER A 25 -7.98 12.46 0.37
N LEU A 26 -7.73 11.97 1.58
CA LEU A 26 -7.77 10.54 1.88
C LEU A 26 -9.16 9.95 1.66
N ALA A 27 -10.21 10.64 2.11
CA ALA A 27 -11.60 10.25 1.93
C ALA A 27 -11.98 10.18 0.45
N PHE A 28 -11.60 11.19 -0.33
CA PHE A 28 -11.84 11.22 -1.76
C PHE A 28 -11.09 10.09 -2.48
N LEU A 29 -9.82 9.87 -2.15
CA LEU A 29 -9.00 8.79 -2.71
C LEU A 29 -9.63 7.42 -2.45
N LEU A 30 -10.01 7.15 -1.20
CA LEU A 30 -10.68 5.90 -0.82
C LEU A 30 -12.03 5.79 -1.52
N LYS A 31 -12.82 6.87 -1.62
CA LYS A 31 -14.10 6.86 -2.36
C LYS A 31 -13.94 6.42 -3.81
N VAL A 32 -12.87 6.84 -4.48
CA VAL A 32 -12.61 6.50 -5.89
C VAL A 32 -12.03 5.09 -6.04
N LEU A 33 -11.12 4.68 -5.15
CA LEU A 33 -10.42 3.40 -5.26
C LEU A 33 -11.13 2.22 -4.60
N TYR A 34 -12.05 2.47 -3.66
CA TYR A 34 -12.56 1.44 -2.77
C TYR A 34 -13.44 0.40 -3.47
N SER A 35 -13.16 -0.86 -3.16
CA SER A 35 -13.90 -2.05 -3.56
C SER A 35 -13.72 -3.10 -2.48
N THR A 36 -14.78 -3.81 -2.11
CA THR A 36 -14.77 -4.86 -1.07
C THR A 36 -13.83 -6.02 -1.41
N ASN A 37 -13.60 -6.27 -2.70
CA ASN A 37 -12.73 -7.33 -3.20
C ASN A 37 -11.25 -6.97 -3.17
N HIS A 38 -10.88 -5.71 -2.93
CA HIS A 38 -9.49 -5.27 -2.89
C HIS A 38 -8.98 -5.15 -1.45
N TYR A 39 -7.68 -4.97 -1.28
CA TYR A 39 -7.01 -4.80 0.01
C TYR A 39 -6.32 -3.44 0.05
N TYR A 40 -6.36 -2.78 1.20
CA TYR A 40 -5.81 -1.44 1.39
C TYR A 40 -4.98 -1.39 2.67
N ILE A 41 -3.70 -1.08 2.53
CA ILE A 41 -2.81 -0.80 3.65
C ILE A 41 -2.53 0.69 3.67
N ILE A 42 -2.78 1.33 4.81
CA ILE A 42 -2.46 2.74 5.03
C ILE A 42 -1.29 2.80 6.00
N HIS A 43 -0.13 3.22 5.50
CA HIS A 43 1.04 3.47 6.32
C HIS A 43 1.16 4.98 6.55
N VAL A 44 1.05 5.40 7.82
CA VAL A 44 1.17 6.80 8.22
C VAL A 44 2.60 7.07 8.66
N ASP A 45 3.22 8.10 8.10
CA ASP A 45 4.58 8.52 8.47
C ASP A 45 4.66 8.89 9.96
N LYS A 46 5.76 8.50 10.60
CA LYS A 46 6.01 8.81 12.03
C LYS A 46 6.23 10.31 12.29
N SER A 47 6.56 11.10 11.27
CA SER A 47 6.63 12.56 11.36
C SER A 47 5.28 13.20 11.66
N LEU A 48 4.18 12.52 11.32
CA LEU A 48 2.83 12.98 11.66
C LEU A 48 2.57 12.82 13.16
N SER A 49 1.93 13.84 13.76
CA SER A 49 1.62 13.83 15.19
C SER A 49 0.77 12.61 15.57
N PHE A 50 0.93 12.11 16.79
CA PHE A 50 0.15 10.96 17.25
C PHE A 50 -1.37 11.26 17.26
N LYS A 51 -1.75 12.51 17.59
CA LYS A 51 -3.16 12.94 17.54
C LYS A 51 -3.74 12.85 16.13
N ASP A 52 -2.96 13.23 15.11
CA ASP A 52 -3.42 13.19 13.72
C ASP A 52 -3.44 11.76 13.17
N PHE A 53 -2.50 10.91 13.60
CA PHE A 53 -2.54 9.48 13.34
C PHE A 53 -3.83 8.83 13.88
N GLU A 54 -4.21 9.13 15.13
CA GLU A 54 -5.45 8.60 15.70
C GLU A 54 -6.69 9.10 14.93
N LYS A 55 -6.72 10.37 14.49
CA LYS A 55 -7.81 10.86 13.62
C LYS A 55 -7.96 10.04 12.33
N ILE A 56 -6.84 9.63 11.71
CA ILE A 56 -6.87 8.78 10.51
C ILE A 56 -7.43 7.39 10.85
N LYS A 57 -7.01 6.79 11.98
CA LYS A 57 -7.55 5.50 12.43
C LYS A 57 -9.04 5.57 12.72
N ASP A 58 -9.46 6.60 13.45
CA ASP A 58 -10.85 6.82 13.81
C ASP A 58 -11.71 7.07 12.57
N TYR A 59 -11.21 7.86 11.61
CA TYR A 59 -11.86 8.04 10.32
C TYR A 59 -12.09 6.69 9.63
N VAL A 60 -11.05 5.86 9.46
CA VAL A 60 -11.19 4.55 8.80
C VAL A 60 -12.13 3.62 9.56
N LYS A 61 -12.05 3.59 10.90
CA LYS A 61 -12.93 2.76 11.74
C LYS A 61 -14.39 3.21 11.71
N SER A 62 -14.66 4.50 11.58
CA SER A 62 -16.01 5.06 11.56
C SER A 62 -16.80 4.72 10.29
N GLN A 63 -16.11 4.37 9.21
CA GLN A 63 -16.74 4.04 7.94
C GLN A 63 -17.23 2.59 7.96
N SER A 64 -18.52 2.39 8.27
CA SER A 64 -19.17 1.08 8.27
C SER A 64 -19.07 0.32 6.95
N ASN A 65 -18.88 1.04 5.84
CA ASN A 65 -18.72 0.48 4.50
C ASN A 65 -17.34 -0.16 4.27
N TYR A 66 -16.35 0.20 5.08
CA TYR A 66 -15.02 -0.40 5.01
C TYR A 66 -15.08 -1.74 5.72
N SER A 67 -15.11 -2.80 4.90
CA SER A 67 -14.97 -4.17 5.40
C SER A 67 -13.59 -4.33 6.06
N ASN A 68 -13.31 -5.51 6.63
CA ASN A 68 -12.01 -5.86 7.22
C ASN A 68 -10.84 -5.89 6.18
N ASN A 69 -10.97 -5.18 5.07
CA ASN A 69 -10.07 -5.10 3.94
C ASN A 69 -9.24 -3.81 3.88
N ILE A 70 -9.44 -2.88 4.83
CA ILE A 70 -8.56 -1.73 5.05
C ILE A 70 -7.86 -1.88 6.40
N LYS A 71 -6.55 -1.64 6.44
CA LYS A 71 -5.77 -1.64 7.68
C LYS A 71 -4.84 -0.44 7.75
N VAL A 72 -4.92 0.30 8.85
CA VAL A 72 -3.96 1.35 9.20
C VAL A 72 -2.86 0.73 10.05
N LEU A 73 -1.60 0.93 9.69
CA LEU A 73 -0.46 0.33 10.39
C LEU A 73 -0.02 1.15 11.61
N ASP A 74 0.17 0.45 12.73
CA ASP A 74 0.68 1.01 13.98
C ASP A 74 2.21 1.16 13.98
N ASN A 75 2.91 0.29 13.24
CA ASN A 75 4.36 0.30 13.12
C ASN A 75 4.82 1.40 12.17
N ARG A 76 4.78 2.65 12.63
CA ARG A 76 5.13 3.83 11.84
C ARG A 76 6.64 4.03 11.76
N ILE A 77 7.15 4.15 10.54
CA ILE A 77 8.52 4.61 10.26
C ILE A 77 8.49 6.08 9.85
N LYS A 78 9.53 6.83 10.24
CA LYS A 78 9.73 8.19 9.76
C LYS A 78 10.36 8.10 8.37
N GLY A 79 9.58 8.38 7.34
CA GLY A 79 10.05 8.43 5.98
C GLY A 79 10.84 9.71 5.73
N LYS A 80 11.88 9.59 4.90
CA LYS A 80 12.52 10.74 4.27
C LYS A 80 12.61 10.45 2.77
N TRP A 81 12.37 11.47 1.96
CA TRP A 81 12.44 11.31 0.51
C TRP A 81 13.86 10.90 0.08
N GLY A 82 13.95 9.87 -0.76
CA GLY A 82 15.22 9.28 -1.21
C GLY A 82 15.97 8.44 -0.17
N ASP A 83 15.40 8.23 1.02
CA ASP A 83 16.01 7.42 2.08
C ASP A 83 15.47 5.98 2.08
N ILE A 84 16.27 5.05 2.61
CA ILE A 84 15.92 3.62 2.70
C ILE A 84 14.69 3.36 3.59
N SER A 85 14.32 4.34 4.43
CA SER A 85 13.09 4.31 5.22
C SER A 85 11.84 4.05 4.38
N LEU A 86 11.76 4.55 3.13
CA LEU A 86 10.62 4.29 2.25
C LEU A 86 10.51 2.81 1.85
N VAL A 87 11.65 2.15 1.61
CA VAL A 87 11.68 0.71 1.32
C VAL A 87 11.21 -0.09 2.53
N TYR A 88 11.65 0.28 3.74
CA TYR A 88 11.17 -0.38 4.96
C TYR A 88 9.67 -0.19 5.20
N MET A 89 9.13 1.01 4.93
CA MET A 89 7.68 1.27 5.00
C MET A 89 6.90 0.36 4.03
N GLU A 90 7.43 0.16 2.83
CA GLU A 90 6.85 -0.73 1.83
C GLU A 90 6.90 -2.20 2.27
N LEU A 91 8.05 -2.68 2.78
CA LEU A 91 8.21 -4.05 3.26
C LEU A 91 7.27 -4.38 4.42
N ILE A 92 7.12 -3.48 5.40
CA ILE A 92 6.16 -3.65 6.50
C ILE A 92 4.73 -3.70 5.96
N SER A 93 4.43 -2.88 4.95
CA SER A 93 3.11 -2.86 4.31
C SER A 93 2.81 -4.16 3.57
N TYR A 94 3.79 -4.75 2.87
CA TYR A 94 3.65 -6.08 2.27
C TYR A 94 3.42 -7.17 3.30
N ALA A 95 4.19 -7.17 4.39
CA ALA A 95 4.00 -8.16 5.46
C ALA A 95 2.56 -8.10 6.00
N ALA A 96 2.06 -6.89 6.30
CA ALA A 96 0.69 -6.70 6.76
C ALA A 96 -0.35 -7.13 5.73
N LEU A 97 -0.11 -6.86 4.45
CA LEU A 97 -0.97 -7.28 3.35
C LEU A 97 -1.07 -8.81 3.27
N PHE A 98 0.06 -9.52 3.33
CA PHE A 98 0.06 -10.99 3.33
C PHE A 98 -0.73 -11.56 4.51
N HIS A 99 -0.62 -10.97 5.70
CA HIS A 99 -1.45 -11.36 6.83
C HIS A 99 -2.95 -11.19 6.55
N MET A 100 -3.37 -10.09 5.92
CA MET A 100 -4.79 -9.88 5.56
C MET A 100 -5.29 -10.87 4.51
N VAL A 101 -4.46 -11.18 3.51
CA VAL A 101 -4.81 -12.19 2.48
C VAL A 101 -4.99 -13.56 3.14
N ASN A 102 -4.07 -13.97 4.00
CA ASN A 102 -4.14 -15.25 4.69
C ASN A 102 -5.38 -15.35 5.59
N GLN A 103 -5.71 -14.27 6.31
CA GLN A 103 -6.92 -14.21 7.13
C GLN A 103 -8.19 -14.39 6.31
N ARG A 104 -8.31 -13.73 5.16
CA ARG A 104 -9.48 -13.88 4.29
C ARG A 104 -9.58 -15.29 3.70
N GLN A 105 -8.45 -15.89 3.33
CA GLN A 105 -8.44 -17.27 2.84
C GLN A 105 -8.93 -18.26 3.92
N GLN A 106 -8.52 -18.07 5.17
CA GLN A 106 -8.99 -18.90 6.29
C GLN A 106 -10.49 -18.77 6.51
N GLN A 107 -11.02 -17.55 6.51
CA GLN A 107 -12.47 -17.30 6.66
C GLN A 107 -13.29 -17.96 5.55
N ASN A 108 -12.84 -17.84 4.30
CA ASN A 108 -13.53 -18.48 3.17
C ASN A 108 -13.49 -20.02 3.27
N ASN A 109 -12.38 -20.59 3.74
CA ASN A 109 -12.26 -22.03 3.91
C ASN A 109 -13.14 -22.56 5.04
N GLU A 110 -13.31 -21.81 6.14
CA GLU A 110 -14.17 -22.20 7.27
C GLU A 110 -15.67 -22.19 6.90
N GLU A 111 -16.10 -21.27 6.03
CA GLU A 111 -17.48 -21.24 5.51
C GLU A 111 -17.77 -22.37 4.50
N GLU A 112 -16.76 -22.93 3.84
CA GLU A 112 -16.89 -24.00 2.83
C GLU A 112 -16.78 -25.42 3.45
N VAL A 113 -16.59 -25.55 4.77
CA VAL A 113 -16.60 -26.85 5.50
C VAL A 113 -18.04 -27.33 5.75
N THR A 114 -18.78 -27.55 4.68
CA THR A 114 -19.79 -28.65 4.60
C THR A 114 -19.52 -29.59 3.44
N THR A 115 -18.44 -29.39 2.68
CA THR A 115 -17.96 -30.37 1.69
C THR A 115 -16.44 -30.49 1.74
N PRO A 116 -15.89 -31.71 1.91
CA PRO A 116 -14.44 -31.89 2.00
C PRO A 116 -13.83 -31.67 0.61
N LEU A 117 -12.95 -30.68 0.48
CA LEU A 117 -12.08 -30.50 -0.67
C LEU A 117 -10.60 -30.43 -0.24
N PRO A 118 -9.70 -30.85 -1.14
CA PRO A 118 -8.45 -31.49 -0.78
C PRO A 118 -7.40 -30.50 -0.27
N GLN A 119 -6.81 -30.87 0.84
CA GLN A 119 -5.61 -30.27 1.41
C GLN A 119 -4.45 -30.41 0.42
N HIS A 120 -4.08 -29.34 -0.28
CA HIS A 120 -2.70 -28.98 -0.60
C HIS A 120 -2.65 -27.71 -1.45
N CYS A 121 -2.42 -26.58 -0.81
CA CYS A 121 -1.78 -25.42 -1.43
C CYS A 121 -0.58 -25.05 -0.56
N ASN A 122 0.58 -25.65 -0.88
CA ASN A 122 1.87 -25.24 -0.33
C ASN A 122 2.29 -23.92 -0.98
N THR A 123 1.97 -22.78 -0.37
CA THR A 123 2.73 -21.54 -0.63
C THR A 123 4.00 -21.56 0.20
N THR A 124 4.92 -22.46 -0.15
CA THR A 124 6.30 -22.37 0.27
C THR A 124 6.98 -21.37 -0.66
N TYR A 125 7.35 -20.20 -0.15
CA TYR A 125 8.23 -19.29 -0.87
C TYR A 125 9.64 -19.88 -0.83
N GLU A 126 9.96 -20.71 -1.82
CA GLU A 126 11.33 -21.16 -2.04
C GLU A 126 12.09 -20.01 -2.72
N PHE A 127 12.97 -19.33 -1.98
CA PHE A 127 13.98 -18.45 -2.59
C PHE A 127 14.97 -19.36 -3.34
N ARG A 128 14.60 -19.81 -4.54
CA ARG A 128 15.55 -20.45 -5.45
C ARG A 128 16.50 -19.39 -5.99
N ASN A 129 17.79 -19.62 -5.77
CA ASN A 129 18.83 -18.96 -6.53
C ASN A 129 18.50 -19.05 -8.03
N HIS A 130 18.66 -17.92 -8.71
CA HIS A 130 18.34 -17.73 -10.12
C HIS A 130 18.85 -18.91 -10.97
N PRO A 131 18.00 -19.63 -11.72
CA PRO A 131 18.49 -20.57 -12.71
C PRO A 131 19.15 -19.77 -13.84
N THR A 132 20.40 -20.11 -14.15
CA THR A 132 21.19 -19.55 -15.26
C THR A 132 20.78 -20.09 -16.64
N ASN A 133 19.67 -20.84 -16.71
CA ASN A 133 19.22 -21.47 -17.93
C ASN A 133 17.90 -20.84 -18.44
N PRO A 134 17.90 -20.17 -19.60
CA PRO A 134 16.72 -19.47 -20.13
C PRO A 134 15.55 -20.39 -20.55
N ASP A 135 15.75 -21.70 -20.67
CA ASP A 135 14.77 -22.61 -21.28
C ASP A 135 13.72 -23.22 -20.33
N THR A 136 13.58 -22.70 -19.10
CA THR A 136 12.64 -23.26 -18.09
C THR A 136 11.55 -22.31 -17.58
N LEU A 137 11.21 -21.26 -18.34
CA LEU A 137 10.07 -20.39 -18.05
C LEU A 137 8.75 -21.01 -18.53
N LYS A 138 8.23 -22.00 -17.79
CA LYS A 138 6.81 -22.38 -17.87
C LYS A 138 5.98 -21.41 -17.02
N ILE A 139 5.24 -20.54 -17.69
CA ILE A 139 4.25 -19.64 -17.07
C ILE A 139 3.15 -20.50 -16.43
N GLN A 140 3.00 -20.43 -15.10
CA GLN A 140 1.86 -21.07 -14.44
C GLN A 140 0.60 -20.18 -14.53
N PRO A 141 -0.55 -20.72 -14.95
CA PRO A 141 -1.75 -19.91 -15.21
C PRO A 141 -2.57 -19.52 -13.95
N ASN A 142 -2.21 -19.97 -12.74
CA ASN A 142 -3.05 -19.83 -11.54
C ASN A 142 -2.42 -19.05 -10.37
N THR A 143 -1.43 -18.20 -10.61
CA THR A 143 -0.94 -17.30 -9.57
C THR A 143 -1.78 -16.02 -9.53
N SER A 144 -2.44 -15.77 -8.38
CA SER A 144 -3.06 -14.48 -8.07
C SER A 144 -2.04 -13.37 -8.28
N ARG A 145 -2.18 -12.62 -9.39
CA ARG A 145 -1.32 -11.48 -9.70
C ARG A 145 -1.74 -10.32 -8.83
N PHE A 146 -0.98 -10.03 -7.78
CA PHE A 146 -1.08 -8.76 -7.07
C PHE A 146 -0.35 -7.71 -7.91
N LEU A 147 -1.12 -6.91 -8.64
CA LEU A 147 -0.63 -5.65 -9.19
C LEU A 147 -0.50 -4.67 -8.03
N VAL A 148 0.75 -4.39 -7.64
CA VAL A 148 1.06 -3.35 -6.66
C VAL A 148 1.22 -2.04 -7.42
N TRP A 149 0.41 -1.05 -7.07
CA TRP A 149 0.62 0.34 -7.49
C TRP A 149 1.32 1.09 -6.35
N ALA A 150 2.60 1.42 -6.55
CA ALA A 150 3.34 2.30 -5.65
C ALA A 150 2.96 3.76 -5.93
N GLY A 151 2.69 4.49 -4.87
CA GLY A 151 1.84 5.69 -4.85
C GLY A 151 2.25 6.85 -5.76
N CYS A 152 1.23 7.57 -6.21
CA CYS A 152 1.36 8.95 -6.66
C CYS A 152 1.46 9.86 -5.43
N CYS A 153 2.58 10.56 -5.26
CA CYS A 153 2.72 11.60 -4.24
C CYS A 153 1.87 12.81 -4.67
N TYR A 154 0.81 13.11 -3.93
CA TYR A 154 0.05 14.34 -4.12
C TYR A 154 0.69 15.45 -3.29
N GLU A 155 1.47 16.29 -3.95
CA GLU A 155 2.03 17.51 -3.35
C GLU A 155 1.03 18.65 -3.60
N LYS A 156 0.33 19.11 -2.56
CA LYS A 156 -0.46 20.34 -2.64
C LYS A 156 0.51 21.51 -2.80
N HIS A 157 0.68 22.01 -4.03
CA HIS A 157 1.31 23.30 -4.25
C HIS A 157 0.43 24.39 -3.64
N ASN A 158 0.81 24.85 -2.43
CA ASN A 158 0.30 26.09 -1.90
C ASN A 158 0.82 27.23 -2.79
N ASN A 159 -0.06 27.84 -3.59
CA ASN A 159 0.17 29.12 -4.27
C ASN A 159 0.26 30.25 -3.23
N GLY A 160 1.34 30.25 -2.44
CA GLY A 160 1.75 31.38 -1.62
C GLY A 160 2.73 32.24 -2.41
N GLN A 161 2.29 33.44 -2.79
CA GLN A 161 3.17 34.48 -3.32
C GLN A 161 4.35 34.70 -2.38
N THR A 162 5.56 34.34 -2.81
CA THR A 162 6.79 34.70 -2.11
C THR A 162 7.29 36.03 -2.68
N ASN A 163 7.07 37.10 -1.93
CA ASN A 163 7.87 38.33 -2.07
C ASN A 163 9.31 37.99 -1.66
N ARG A 164 10.17 37.68 -2.64
CA ARG A 164 11.61 37.52 -2.40
C ARG A 164 12.26 38.88 -2.21
N PRO A 165 12.92 39.17 -1.07
CA PRO A 165 13.88 40.26 -1.02
C PRO A 165 15.12 39.88 -1.86
N LYS A 166 15.58 40.81 -2.70
CA LYS A 166 16.85 40.71 -3.42
C LYS A 166 18.00 40.75 -2.40
N GLY A 167 18.57 39.58 -2.09
CA GLY A 167 19.76 39.45 -1.27
C GLY A 167 21.01 39.30 -2.16
N ASN A 168 22.00 40.15 -1.90
CA ASN A 168 23.26 40.26 -2.64
C ASN A 168 24.08 38.97 -2.65
N ILE A 169 24.69 38.69 -3.80
CA ILE A 169 25.71 37.67 -4.01
C ILE A 169 26.99 38.14 -3.31
N VAL A 170 27.39 37.46 -2.25
CA VAL A 170 28.72 37.62 -1.64
C VAL A 170 29.58 36.44 -2.12
N GLY A 171 30.65 36.76 -2.84
CA GLY A 171 31.58 35.80 -3.41
C GLY A 171 32.39 35.06 -2.34
N PHE A 172 32.64 33.78 -2.59
CA PHE A 172 33.62 32.98 -1.85
C PHE A 172 35.00 33.13 -2.49
N PRO A 173 36.08 33.34 -1.71
CA PRO A 173 37.44 33.27 -2.23
C PRO A 173 37.88 31.80 -2.34
N GLN A 174 38.45 31.45 -3.50
CA GLN A 174 39.31 30.28 -3.62
C GLN A 174 40.60 30.54 -2.84
N GLN A 175 41.00 29.61 -1.99
CA GLN A 175 42.40 29.51 -1.57
C GLN A 175 42.99 28.23 -2.15
N ILE A 176 44.04 28.45 -2.94
CA ILE A 176 45.02 27.48 -3.39
C ILE A 176 46.14 27.51 -2.36
N SER A 177 46.54 26.34 -1.84
CA SER A 177 47.91 25.96 -1.49
C SER A 177 47.94 24.46 -1.28
#